data_AF-A0A0L8I3D5-F1
#
_entry.id   AF-A0A0L8I3D5-F1
#
_cell.length_a   1.000
_cell.length_b   1.000
_cell.length_c   1.000
_cell.angle_alpha   90.00
_cell.angle_beta   90.00
_cell.angle_gamma   90.00
#
_symmetry.space_group_name_H-M   'P 1'
#
loop_
_entity.id
_entity.type
_entity.pdbx_description
1 polymer ?
#
loop_
_entity_poly.entity_id
_entity_poly.type
_entity_poly.pdbx_seq_one_letter_code
_entity_poly.pdbx_strand_id
1 'polypeptide(L)'
;MCVMRLCAEEEEEEEEEEEEEEEEEEEEEEEEEEEEEAKPRIRKLLGIKWQDRIPNTEVLIRANLLSIHTILMQSQLRWAGHVARMSDDRLPKGLIFAELQKGKRSQGGQKKRFKDILKASLESWRSAVHKGANTCETNRIAAAEDRRQTRKNRANNPVAGSTIPCPHCQRLFRAQIGLTSHLRTHKASPPPPQDD
;
A
#
# COMPACT_ATOMS: atom_id res chain seq x y z
N MET A 1 -4.12 -53.81 -50.72
CA MET A 1 -3.27 -52.59 -50.77
C MET A 1 -3.77 -51.48 -49.85
N CYS A 2 -5.06 -51.35 -49.52
CA CYS A 2 -5.53 -50.37 -48.52
C CYS A 2 -5.07 -50.65 -47.08
N VAL A 3 -5.07 -51.91 -46.63
CA VAL A 3 -4.79 -52.23 -45.20
C VAL A 3 -3.37 -51.89 -44.78
N MET A 4 -2.36 -52.12 -45.63
CA MET A 4 -0.97 -51.79 -45.33
C MET A 4 -0.70 -50.28 -45.29
N ARG A 5 -1.53 -49.47 -45.98
CA ARG A 5 -1.39 -48.01 -45.97
C ARG A 5 -2.04 -47.41 -44.73
N LEU A 6 -3.17 -47.99 -44.30
CA LEU A 6 -3.83 -47.64 -43.04
C LEU A 6 -2.95 -48.00 -41.85
N CYS A 7 -2.30 -49.16 -41.82
CA CYS A 7 -1.38 -49.49 -40.73
C CYS A 7 -0.12 -48.60 -40.70
N ALA A 8 0.36 -48.12 -41.86
CA ALA A 8 1.50 -47.20 -41.89
C ALA A 8 1.10 -45.77 -41.49
N GLU A 9 -0.12 -45.34 -41.82
CA GLU A 9 -0.69 -44.06 -41.35
C GLU A 9 -1.01 -44.12 -39.84
N GLU A 10 -1.43 -45.27 -39.31
CA GLU A 10 -1.70 -45.51 -37.88
C GLU A 10 -0.39 -45.64 -37.07
N GLU A 11 0.67 -46.22 -37.64
CA GLU A 11 2.03 -46.22 -37.04
C GLU A 11 2.68 -44.81 -37.05
N GLU A 12 2.49 -44.01 -38.11
CA GLU A 12 2.97 -42.61 -38.15
C GLU A 12 2.19 -41.69 -37.17
N GLU A 13 0.87 -41.90 -37.00
CA GLU A 13 0.05 -41.19 -36.00
C GLU A 13 0.44 -41.59 -34.56
N GLU A 14 0.75 -42.86 -34.29
CA GLU A 14 1.26 -43.31 -32.98
C GLU A 14 2.66 -42.73 -32.68
N GLU A 15 3.56 -42.62 -33.67
CA GLU A 15 4.87 -41.98 -33.49
C GLU A 15 4.76 -40.45 -33.26
N GLU A 16 3.84 -39.75 -33.95
CA GLU A 16 3.58 -38.33 -33.71
C GLU A 16 2.94 -38.07 -32.33
N GLU A 17 2.04 -38.94 -31.86
CA GLU A 17 1.47 -38.86 -30.51
C GLU A 17 2.53 -39.12 -29.42
N GLU A 18 3.46 -40.07 -29.64
CA GLU A 18 4.59 -40.31 -28.71
C GLU A 18 5.57 -39.13 -28.67
N GLU A 19 5.88 -38.49 -29.81
CA GLU A 19 6.72 -37.28 -29.86
C GLU A 19 6.05 -36.07 -29.19
N GLU A 20 4.74 -35.87 -29.36
CA GLU A 20 3.98 -34.81 -28.66
C GLU A 20 3.90 -35.06 -27.14
N GLU A 21 3.74 -36.31 -26.70
CA GLU A 21 3.79 -36.67 -25.27
C GLU A 21 5.18 -36.44 -24.65
N GLU A 22 6.27 -36.78 -25.37
CA GLU A 22 7.64 -36.50 -24.93
C GLU A 22 7.94 -34.99 -24.86
N GLU A 23 7.47 -34.19 -25.84
CA GLU A 23 7.61 -32.73 -25.80
C GLU A 23 6.78 -32.09 -24.65
N GLU A 24 5.56 -32.58 -24.40
CA GLU A 24 4.75 -32.13 -23.25
C GLU A 24 5.39 -32.52 -21.91
N GLU A 25 5.98 -33.71 -21.78
CA GLU A 25 6.73 -34.13 -20.59
C GLU A 25 8.00 -33.27 -20.39
N GLU A 26 8.75 -32.97 -21.46
CA GLU A 26 9.92 -32.08 -21.38
C GLU A 26 9.53 -30.64 -21.01
N GLU A 27 8.42 -30.10 -21.56
CA GLU A 27 7.90 -28.77 -21.18
C GLU A 27 7.42 -28.74 -19.72
N GLU A 28 6.74 -29.79 -19.25
CA GLU A 28 6.33 -29.91 -17.83
C GLU A 28 7.56 -30.01 -16.90
N GLU A 29 8.59 -30.76 -17.27
CA GLU A 29 9.86 -30.83 -16.52
C GLU A 29 10.60 -29.48 -16.49
N GLU A 30 10.67 -28.75 -17.60
CA GLU A 30 11.27 -27.41 -17.65
C GLU A 30 10.48 -26.39 -16.80
N GLU A 31 9.15 -26.42 -16.84
CA GLU A 31 8.30 -25.58 -15.99
C GLU A 31 8.47 -25.91 -14.49
N GLU A 32 8.61 -27.19 -14.14
CA GLU A 32 8.89 -27.63 -12.76
C GLU A 32 10.30 -27.20 -12.29
N GLU A 33 11.32 -27.29 -13.14
CA GLU A 33 12.67 -26.79 -12.85
C GLU A 33 12.70 -25.27 -12.66
N GLU A 34 12.02 -24.50 -13.51
CA GLU A 34 11.88 -23.05 -13.35
C GLU A 34 11.17 -22.67 -12.02
N GLU A 35 10.11 -23.41 -11.66
CA GLU A 35 9.39 -23.20 -10.40
C GLU A 35 10.25 -23.58 -9.18
N GLU A 36 11.11 -24.61 -9.30
CA GLU A 36 12.06 -25.01 -8.27
C GLU A 36 13.19 -23.99 -8.09
N GLU A 37 13.73 -23.44 -9.19
CA GLU A 37 14.82 -22.47 -9.17
C GLU A 37 14.40 -21.09 -8.62
N ALA A 38 13.11 -20.75 -8.73
CA ALA A 38 12.55 -19.48 -8.24
C ALA A 38 12.44 -19.40 -6.70
N LYS A 39 12.22 -20.52 -6.00
CA LYS A 39 12.03 -20.57 -4.53
C LYS A 39 13.31 -20.33 -3.67
N PRO A 40 14.53 -20.75 -4.07
CA PRO A 40 15.77 -20.59 -3.28
C PRO A 40 16.59 -19.31 -3.53
N ARG A 41 16.31 -18.53 -4.58
CA ARG A 41 17.17 -17.40 -5.02
C ARG A 41 17.39 -16.30 -3.96
N ILE A 42 16.33 -15.88 -3.24
CA ILE A 42 16.46 -14.79 -2.25
C ILE A 42 17.24 -15.23 -1.01
N ARG A 43 17.04 -16.48 -0.55
CA ARG A 43 17.80 -17.04 0.59
C ARG A 43 19.28 -17.18 0.24
N LYS A 44 19.58 -17.64 -0.97
CA LYS A 44 20.95 -17.76 -1.49
C LYS A 44 21.63 -16.40 -1.65
N LEU A 45 20.94 -15.40 -2.21
CA LEU A 45 21.45 -14.03 -2.36
C LEU A 45 21.79 -13.36 -1.02
N LEU A 46 20.96 -13.60 0.00
CA LEU A 46 21.16 -13.08 1.36
C LEU A 46 22.13 -13.93 2.20
N GLY A 47 22.71 -15.00 1.64
CA GLY A 47 23.64 -15.88 2.33
C GLY A 47 23.02 -16.66 3.49
N ILE A 48 21.70 -16.87 3.49
CA ILE A 48 20.98 -17.54 4.57
C ILE A 48 21.08 -19.04 4.39
N LYS A 49 21.65 -19.72 5.38
CA LYS A 49 21.78 -21.18 5.40
C LYS A 49 20.61 -21.81 6.15
N TRP A 50 20.35 -23.09 5.91
CA TRP A 50 19.31 -23.84 6.63
C TRP A 50 19.54 -23.84 8.15
N GLN A 51 20.79 -23.86 8.60
CA GLN A 51 21.17 -23.82 10.02
C GLN A 51 20.72 -22.54 10.73
N ASP A 52 20.54 -21.43 9.99
CA ASP A 52 20.18 -20.14 10.57
C ASP A 52 18.71 -20.12 11.05
N ARG A 53 17.89 -21.11 10.65
CA ARG A 53 16.47 -21.27 11.04
C ARG A 53 15.65 -19.99 10.90
N ILE A 54 15.93 -19.21 9.86
CA ILE A 54 15.25 -17.94 9.59
C ILE A 54 13.90 -18.21 8.90
N PRO A 55 12.77 -17.70 9.43
CA PRO A 55 11.47 -17.85 8.80
C PRO A 55 11.34 -17.00 7.52
N ASN A 56 10.52 -17.42 6.57
CA ASN A 56 10.32 -16.70 5.30
C ASN A 56 9.84 -15.25 5.48
N THR A 57 9.08 -14.96 6.54
CA THR A 57 8.66 -13.59 6.87
C THR A 57 9.84 -12.66 7.10
N GLU A 58 10.87 -13.14 7.81
CA GLU A 58 12.08 -12.39 8.10
C GLU A 58 12.96 -12.23 6.85
N VAL A 59 13.03 -13.27 6.00
CA VAL A 59 13.74 -13.20 4.70
C VAL A 59 13.14 -12.09 3.83
N LEU A 60 11.81 -12.00 3.75
CA LEU A 60 11.12 -10.97 2.99
C LEU A 60 11.33 -9.56 3.56
N ILE A 61 11.31 -9.41 4.89
CA ILE A 61 11.59 -8.13 5.56
C ILE A 61 13.01 -7.65 5.24
N ARG A 62 14.00 -8.54 5.31
CA ARG A 62 15.41 -8.20 4.98
C ARG A 62 15.59 -7.82 3.51
N ALA A 63 14.88 -8.48 2.62
CA ALA A 63 14.91 -8.18 1.20
C ALA A 63 14.05 -6.96 0.81
N ASN A 64 13.28 -6.40 1.75
CA ASN A 64 12.25 -5.38 1.48
C ASN A 64 11.26 -5.84 0.38
N LEU A 65 10.89 -7.11 0.40
CA LEU A 65 9.98 -7.73 -0.57
C LEU A 65 8.62 -8.00 0.05
N LEU A 66 7.61 -7.96 -0.82
CA LEU A 66 6.26 -8.38 -0.49
C LEU A 66 6.14 -9.90 -0.60
N SER A 67 5.24 -10.50 0.18
CA SER A 67 4.95 -11.93 0.05
C SER A 67 4.17 -12.22 -1.24
N ILE A 68 4.29 -13.44 -1.77
CA ILE A 68 3.51 -13.87 -2.94
C ILE A 68 2.01 -13.66 -2.74
N HIS A 69 1.50 -13.95 -1.53
CA HIS A 69 0.11 -13.70 -1.17
C HIS A 69 -0.28 -12.22 -1.36
N THR A 70 0.56 -11.28 -0.90
CA THR A 70 0.30 -9.85 -1.08
C THR A 70 0.36 -9.42 -2.55
N ILE A 71 1.27 -9.99 -3.35
CA ILE A 71 1.39 -9.73 -4.78
C ILE A 71 0.13 -10.22 -5.51
N LEU A 72 -0.29 -11.46 -5.26
CA LEU A 72 -1.51 -12.03 -5.84
C LEU A 72 -2.74 -11.21 -5.47
N MET A 73 -2.87 -10.83 -4.20
CA MET A 73 -3.98 -10.00 -3.72
C MET A 73 -4.01 -8.64 -4.43
N GLN A 74 -2.86 -7.98 -4.62
CA GLN A 74 -2.76 -6.72 -5.36
C GLN A 74 -3.17 -6.89 -6.83
N SER A 75 -2.67 -7.93 -7.51
CA SER A 75 -3.00 -8.22 -8.91
C SER A 75 -4.50 -8.49 -9.10
N GLN A 76 -5.09 -9.31 -8.24
CA GLN A 76 -6.54 -9.58 -8.23
C GLN A 76 -7.36 -8.30 -8.05
N LEU A 77 -6.98 -7.44 -7.10
CA LEU A 77 -7.68 -6.18 -6.84
C LEU A 77 -7.54 -5.18 -8.00
N ARG A 78 -6.35 -5.08 -8.61
CA ARG A 78 -6.11 -4.23 -9.79
C ARG A 78 -6.97 -4.68 -10.96
N TRP A 79 -6.99 -5.98 -11.24
CA TRP A 79 -7.82 -6.56 -12.29
C TRP A 79 -9.31 -6.34 -12.02
N ALA A 80 -9.78 -6.59 -10.80
CA ALA A 80 -11.18 -6.34 -10.47
C ALA A 80 -11.57 -4.87 -10.56
N GLY A 81 -10.68 -3.95 -10.19
CA GLY A 81 -10.90 -2.53 -10.41
C GLY A 81 -11.03 -2.19 -11.90
N HIS A 82 -10.23 -2.83 -12.75
CA HIS A 82 -10.37 -2.69 -14.20
C HIS A 82 -11.71 -3.25 -14.71
N VAL A 83 -12.08 -4.47 -14.31
CA VAL A 83 -13.36 -5.07 -14.71
C VAL A 83 -14.57 -4.27 -14.21
N ALA A 84 -14.49 -3.69 -13.01
CA ALA A 84 -15.56 -2.83 -12.49
C ALA A 84 -15.81 -1.58 -13.35
N ARG A 85 -14.76 -1.06 -14.00
CA ARG A 85 -14.84 0.10 -14.93
C ARG A 85 -15.19 -0.29 -16.36
N MET A 86 -15.13 -1.58 -16.71
CA MET A 86 -15.63 -2.03 -18.01
C MET A 86 -17.15 -1.81 -18.11
N SER A 87 -17.66 -1.73 -19.33
CA SER A 87 -19.10 -1.69 -19.60
C SER A 87 -19.74 -3.08 -19.39
N ASP A 88 -21.05 -3.13 -19.12
CA ASP A 88 -21.76 -4.36 -18.72
C ASP A 88 -22.00 -5.35 -19.88
N ASP A 89 -21.88 -4.89 -21.12
CA ASP A 89 -21.90 -5.71 -22.34
C ASP A 89 -20.66 -6.60 -22.48
N ARG A 90 -19.58 -6.31 -21.72
CA ARG A 90 -18.34 -7.07 -21.80
C ARG A 90 -18.45 -8.39 -21.02
N LEU A 91 -18.17 -9.49 -21.73
CA LEU A 91 -18.23 -10.85 -21.19
C LEU A 91 -17.51 -11.04 -19.84
N PRO A 92 -16.30 -10.50 -19.59
CA PRO A 92 -15.64 -10.67 -18.30
C PRO A 92 -16.44 -10.08 -17.14
N LYS A 93 -17.05 -8.90 -17.33
CA LYS A 93 -17.89 -8.26 -16.31
C LYS A 93 -19.19 -9.03 -16.12
N GLY A 94 -19.86 -9.38 -17.23
CA GLY A 94 -21.07 -10.21 -17.21
C GLY A 94 -20.85 -11.53 -16.49
N LEU A 95 -19.76 -12.26 -16.79
CA LEU A 95 -19.47 -13.59 -16.24
C LEU A 95 -19.18 -13.58 -14.74
N ILE A 96 -18.40 -12.60 -14.25
CA ILE A 96 -18.06 -12.48 -12.82
C ILE A 96 -19.31 -12.19 -11.99
N PHE A 97 -20.18 -11.32 -12.48
CA PHE A 97 -21.37 -10.91 -11.76
C PHE A 97 -22.58 -11.80 -12.05
N ALA A 98 -22.51 -12.68 -13.06
CA ALA A 98 -23.56 -13.64 -13.38
C ALA A 98 -23.89 -14.56 -12.20
N GLU A 99 -25.18 -14.76 -12.02
CA GLU A 99 -25.76 -15.70 -11.06
C GLU A 99 -26.47 -16.84 -11.81
N LEU A 100 -26.47 -18.04 -11.23
CA LEU A 100 -27.22 -19.14 -11.82
C LEU A 100 -28.71 -18.84 -11.68
N GLN A 101 -29.45 -18.85 -12.79
CA GLN A 101 -30.90 -18.65 -12.77
C GLN A 101 -31.66 -19.77 -12.03
N LYS A 102 -31.12 -20.99 -12.01
CA LYS A 102 -31.69 -22.16 -11.34
C LYS A 102 -30.60 -22.99 -10.67
N GLY A 103 -30.92 -23.59 -9.53
CA GLY A 103 -30.04 -24.48 -8.75
C GLY A 103 -29.45 -23.81 -7.50
N LYS A 104 -29.34 -24.59 -6.41
CA LYS A 104 -28.61 -24.21 -5.18
C LYS A 104 -27.32 -25.02 -5.12
N ARG A 105 -26.23 -24.42 -4.64
CA ARG A 105 -25.00 -25.16 -4.36
C ARG A 105 -25.16 -25.98 -3.08
N SER A 106 -24.48 -27.11 -3.00
CA SER A 106 -24.33 -27.86 -1.75
C SER A 106 -23.60 -27.00 -0.72
N GLN A 107 -24.04 -27.04 0.53
CA GLN A 107 -23.34 -26.35 1.62
C GLN A 107 -22.09 -27.15 2.02
N GLY A 108 -20.98 -26.45 2.27
CA GLY A 108 -19.78 -27.03 2.90
C GLY A 108 -18.56 -27.30 2.00
N GLY A 109 -18.55 -26.87 0.73
CA GLY A 109 -17.39 -27.04 -0.17
C GLY A 109 -16.40 -25.88 -0.18
N GLN A 110 -15.19 -26.12 -0.70
CA GLN A 110 -14.18 -25.08 -0.94
C GLN A 110 -14.68 -24.05 -1.96
N LYS A 111 -14.41 -22.76 -1.71
CA LYS A 111 -14.78 -21.65 -2.59
C LYS A 111 -13.95 -21.69 -3.88
N LYS A 112 -14.40 -22.44 -4.89
CA LYS A 112 -13.70 -22.61 -6.19
C LYS A 112 -13.91 -21.48 -7.20
N ARG A 113 -14.66 -20.42 -6.87
CA ARG A 113 -14.86 -19.29 -7.80
C ARG A 113 -13.91 -18.14 -7.53
N PHE A 114 -13.34 -17.60 -8.60
CA PHE A 114 -12.53 -16.38 -8.57
C PHE A 114 -13.22 -15.22 -7.83
N LYS A 115 -14.55 -15.05 -8.02
CA LYS A 115 -15.37 -14.05 -7.30
C LYS A 115 -15.29 -14.16 -5.78
N ASP A 116 -15.18 -15.36 -5.24
CA ASP A 116 -15.19 -15.58 -3.79
C ASP A 116 -13.82 -15.29 -3.17
N ILE A 117 -12.73 -15.61 -3.89
CA ILE A 117 -11.37 -15.19 -3.55
C ILE A 117 -11.28 -13.67 -3.57
N LEU A 118 -11.79 -13.04 -4.65
CA LEU A 118 -11.86 -11.59 -4.76
C LEU A 118 -12.61 -10.94 -3.59
N LYS A 119 -13.75 -11.52 -3.17
CA LYS A 119 -14.50 -11.02 -2.02
C LYS A 119 -13.66 -11.05 -0.74
N ALA A 120 -12.93 -12.13 -0.49
CA ALA A 120 -12.05 -12.24 0.68
C ALA A 120 -10.90 -11.20 0.64
N SER A 121 -10.24 -11.07 -0.52
CA SER A 121 -9.21 -10.06 -0.77
C SER A 121 -9.74 -8.64 -0.54
N LEU A 122 -10.95 -8.34 -1.03
CA LEU A 122 -11.61 -7.04 -0.84
C LEU A 122 -11.93 -6.77 0.64
N GLU A 123 -12.39 -7.77 1.39
CA GLU A 123 -12.72 -7.60 2.81
C GLU A 123 -11.47 -7.31 3.65
N SER A 124 -10.40 -8.06 3.41
CA SER A 124 -9.09 -7.83 4.01
C SER A 124 -8.57 -6.43 3.68
N TRP A 125 -8.65 -6.03 2.40
CA TRP A 125 -8.22 -4.70 1.95
C TRP A 125 -9.06 -3.58 2.56
N ARG A 126 -10.39 -3.69 2.61
CA ARG A 126 -11.28 -2.70 3.26
C ARG A 126 -10.91 -2.52 4.73
N SER A 127 -10.73 -3.62 5.46
CA SER A 127 -10.33 -3.59 6.86
C SER A 127 -9.00 -2.87 7.06
N ALA A 128 -8.00 -3.15 6.21
CA ALA A 128 -6.70 -2.49 6.25
C ALA A 128 -6.81 -0.98 5.95
N VAL A 129 -7.60 -0.59 4.94
CA VAL A 129 -7.83 0.81 4.58
C VAL A 129 -8.55 1.56 5.70
N HIS A 130 -9.60 0.99 6.29
CA HIS A 130 -10.31 1.59 7.41
C HIS A 130 -9.40 1.78 8.63
N LYS A 131 -8.60 0.76 8.96
CA LYS A 131 -7.60 0.87 10.03
C LYS A 131 -6.60 1.99 9.75
N GLY A 132 -6.05 2.04 8.52
CA GLY A 132 -5.11 3.07 8.10
C GLY A 132 -5.69 4.48 8.15
N ALA A 133 -6.94 4.65 7.70
CA ALA A 133 -7.65 5.93 7.75
C ALA A 133 -7.91 6.39 9.20
N ASN A 134 -8.35 5.47 10.06
CA ASN A 134 -8.53 5.76 11.48
C ASN A 134 -7.22 6.15 12.15
N THR A 135 -6.13 5.42 11.89
CA THR A 135 -4.80 5.77 12.42
C THR A 135 -4.31 7.13 11.91
N CYS A 136 -4.56 7.45 10.64
CA CYS A 136 -4.23 8.77 10.09
C CYS A 136 -5.00 9.87 10.82
N GLU A 137 -6.30 9.69 11.03
CA GLU A 137 -7.14 10.66 11.73
C GLU A 137 -6.74 10.82 13.20
N THR A 138 -6.48 9.73 13.92
CA THR A 138 -6.00 9.79 15.31
C THR A 138 -4.66 10.52 15.40
N ASN A 139 -3.73 10.25 14.49
CA ASN A 139 -2.43 10.93 14.45
C ASN A 139 -2.59 12.42 14.15
N ARG A 140 -3.51 12.77 13.25
CA ARG A 140 -3.82 14.16 12.90
C ARG A 140 -4.41 14.92 14.08
N ILE A 141 -5.34 14.31 14.82
CA ILE A 141 -5.93 14.88 16.05
C ILE A 141 -4.87 15.04 17.13
N ALA A 142 -4.10 13.98 17.42
CA ALA A 142 -3.03 14.01 18.43
C ALA A 142 -2.00 15.11 18.14
N ALA A 143 -1.58 15.26 16.88
CA ALA A 143 -0.66 16.33 16.49
C ALA A 143 -1.28 17.73 16.66
N ALA A 144 -2.59 17.89 16.44
CA ALA A 144 -3.28 19.15 16.67
C ALA A 144 -3.42 19.47 18.16
N GLU A 145 -3.69 18.44 18.99
CA GLU A 145 -3.76 18.54 20.44
C GLU A 145 -2.41 18.89 21.05
N ASP A 146 -1.33 18.23 20.62
CA ASP A 146 0.04 18.54 21.04
C ASP A 146 0.37 20.02 20.77
N ARG A 147 0.14 20.50 19.54
CA ARG A 147 0.32 21.92 19.17
C ARG A 147 -0.55 22.88 20.00
N ARG A 148 -1.72 22.45 20.46
CA ARG A 148 -2.58 23.25 21.35
C ARG A 148 -2.01 23.25 22.77
N GLN A 149 -1.52 22.11 23.24
CA GLN A 149 -0.92 21.97 24.56
C GLN A 149 0.38 22.76 24.66
N THR A 150 1.23 22.74 23.63
CA THR A 150 2.44 23.58 23.58
C THR A 150 2.11 25.07 23.74
N ARG A 151 1.02 25.52 23.09
CA ARG A 151 0.56 26.93 23.21
C ARG A 151 0.07 27.25 24.62
N LYS A 152 -0.71 26.37 25.25
CA LYS A 152 -1.17 26.54 26.64
C LYS A 152 0.01 26.54 27.62
N ASN A 153 0.95 25.61 27.46
CA ASN A 153 2.14 25.54 28.30
C ASN A 153 2.98 26.82 28.17
N ARG A 154 3.14 27.37 26.97
CA ARG A 154 3.82 28.66 26.76
C ARG A 154 3.09 29.83 27.42
N ALA A 155 1.77 29.83 27.44
CA ALA A 155 0.99 30.86 28.12
C ALA A 155 1.10 30.74 29.66
N ASN A 156 1.13 29.51 30.18
CA ASN A 156 1.18 29.23 31.62
C ASN A 156 2.57 29.34 32.22
N ASN A 157 3.64 29.18 31.43
CA ASN A 157 5.02 29.36 31.86
C ASN A 157 5.64 30.55 31.12
N PRO A 158 5.30 31.79 31.52
CA PRO A 158 5.96 32.96 30.97
C PRO A 158 7.43 32.91 31.36
N VAL A 159 8.31 32.74 30.37
CA VAL A 159 9.76 32.99 30.52
C VAL A 159 9.90 34.33 31.23
N ALA A 160 10.65 34.38 32.34
CA ALA A 160 10.95 35.61 33.07
C ALA A 160 11.56 36.62 32.09
N GLY A 161 10.73 37.53 31.59
CA GLY A 161 11.08 38.41 30.48
C GLY A 161 11.95 39.55 30.97
N SER A 162 13.12 39.69 30.35
CA SER A 162 13.88 40.93 30.38
C SER A 162 12.95 42.05 29.93
N THR A 163 12.63 42.96 30.84
CA THR A 163 11.72 44.05 30.56
C THR A 163 12.47 45.12 29.77
N ILE A 164 11.97 45.49 28.60
CA ILE A 164 12.61 46.46 27.70
C ILE A 164 12.00 47.85 27.97
N PRO A 165 12.78 48.83 28.44
CA PRO A 165 12.29 50.19 28.69
C PRO A 165 12.18 51.01 27.40
N CYS A 166 11.21 51.93 27.35
CA CYS A 166 11.11 52.94 26.29
C CYS A 166 12.13 54.07 26.52
N PRO A 167 12.82 54.56 25.48
CA PRO A 167 13.78 55.65 25.62
C PRO A 167 13.14 57.05 25.79
N HIS A 168 11.85 57.21 25.48
CA HIS A 168 11.15 58.51 25.51
C HIS A 168 10.13 58.65 26.65
N CYS A 169 9.82 57.56 27.36
CA CYS A 169 8.94 57.57 28.52
C CYS A 169 9.22 56.38 29.45
N GLN A 170 8.68 56.40 30.66
CA GLN A 170 8.92 55.34 31.66
C GLN A 170 8.13 54.03 31.42
N ARG A 171 7.59 53.81 30.21
CA ARG A 171 6.87 52.56 29.90
C ARG A 171 7.82 51.39 29.67
N LEU A 172 7.39 50.25 30.17
CA LEU A 172 8.12 48.99 30.17
C LEU A 172 7.40 47.95 29.30
N PHE A 173 8.14 47.24 28.44
CA PHE A 173 7.59 46.29 27.47
C PHE A 173 8.15 44.89 27.66
N ARG A 174 7.31 43.88 27.43
CA ARG A 174 7.70 42.45 27.52
C ARG A 174 8.29 41.88 26.22
N ALA A 175 8.19 42.61 25.12
CA ALA A 175 8.68 42.19 23.80
C ALA A 175 9.01 43.40 22.91
N GLN A 176 10.02 43.26 22.04
CA GLN A 176 10.48 44.32 21.14
C GLN A 176 9.37 44.82 20.20
N ILE A 177 8.51 43.93 19.70
CA ILE A 177 7.38 44.29 18.83
C ILE A 177 6.42 45.28 19.52
N GLY A 178 6.18 45.09 20.82
CA GLY A 178 5.34 46.00 21.61
C GLY A 178 5.98 47.38 21.74
N LEU A 179 7.29 47.45 21.98
CA LEU A 179 8.05 48.69 21.98
C LEU A 179 8.02 49.38 20.61
N THR A 180 8.28 48.65 19.51
CA THR A 180 8.28 49.20 18.15
C THR A 180 6.92 49.79 17.76
N SER A 181 5.82 49.14 18.16
CA SER A 181 4.48 49.68 17.99
C SER A 181 4.29 50.97 18.79
N HIS A 182 4.72 50.99 20.06
CA HIS A 182 4.63 52.16 20.93
C HIS A 182 5.49 53.35 20.47
N LEU A 183 6.69 53.13 19.92
CA LEU A 183 7.54 54.22 19.43
C LEU A 183 6.85 55.07 18.34
N ARG A 184 5.82 54.54 17.66
CA ARG A 184 5.01 55.30 16.70
C ARG A 184 4.19 56.41 17.36
N THR A 185 3.81 56.27 18.64
CA THR A 185 3.09 57.34 19.36
C THR A 185 4.01 58.50 19.75
N HIS A 186 5.32 58.28 19.85
CA HIS A 186 6.30 59.35 20.09
C HIS A 186 6.65 60.12 18.81
N LYS A 187 6.60 59.47 17.63
CA LYS A 187 6.85 60.13 16.34
C LYS A 187 5.75 61.10 15.90
N ALA A 188 4.64 61.19 16.64
CA ALA A 188 3.52 62.09 16.35
C ALA A 188 3.57 63.41 17.15
N SER A 189 4.55 63.65 18.04
CA SER A 189 4.70 64.96 18.68
C SER A 189 5.58 65.89 17.83
N PRO A 190 5.08 67.07 17.39
CA PRO A 190 5.95 68.10 16.82
C PRO A 190 6.96 68.57 17.87
N PRO A 191 8.19 68.98 17.48
CA PRO A 191 9.11 69.58 18.42
C PRO A 191 8.51 70.88 18.99
N PRO A 192 8.73 71.19 20.28
CA PRO A 192 8.25 72.43 20.89
C PRO A 192 8.88 73.65 20.17
N PRO A 193 8.16 74.78 20.05
CA PRO A 193 8.69 76.00 19.48
C PRO A 193 9.91 76.46 20.27
N GLN A 194 11.00 76.82 19.58
CA GLN A 194 12.09 77.56 20.20
C GLN A 194 11.68 79.03 20.21
N ASP A 195 11.54 79.60 21.40
CA ASP A 195 11.36 81.05 21.60
C ASP A 195 12.74 81.73 21.53
N ASP A 196 12.88 82.69 20.60
CA ASP A 196 13.95 83.71 20.56
C ASP A 196 13.60 84.88 21.52
#